data_AF-A0A5S5CD07-F1
#
_entry.id   AF-A0A5S5CD07-F1
#
_cell.length_a   1.000
_cell.length_b   1.000
_cell.length_c   1.000
_cell.angle_alpha   90.00
_cell.angle_beta   90.00
_cell.angle_gamma   90.00
#
_symmetry.space_group_name_H-M   'P 1'
#
loop_
_entity.id
_entity.type
_entity.pdbx_description
1 polymer ?
#
loop_
_entity_poly.entity_id
_entity_poly.type
_entity_poly.pdbx_seq_one_letter_code
_entity_poly.pdbx_strand_id
1 'polypeptide(L)'
;MSGEEFMLLLPKLNERDDAVRIAERILEALSEPFFIDGQALRMSASIGMAFYPEDGQELSILMKKANRSMHQVKKEGRHNVRVFEERQERDDRPPIERENDLHHALAAGQFVLHYQPQYDLRSQQLTGTEALIRWNHPDLGLIPPSSFIPLAEENGTINEIGTWALREACQQNKAWQNAGLAPITVAVNLSARQFYQPGLVQIVSRILEETELEPRYLEVELTESIMIEAEQALIVLRALKALGVRISLDDFGVGFSSLSYLRKFPIDKLKIDKSFIQECPVDVNDATIVKTIISMAHNLKLSVIAEGVEDKDQLTFLIHHVCDGAQGFMFHKPIPGHAFTEKFRELQSFGPRLGLSGLTANRLWLEEGLRMDREALQEIIRLQEGFIFKVAERDGKLIHTFCDGKLLFRMGLVPEQIVGKEAKEFLTLADARRKEACYRRALQGEEMVSYESELNGIYYLTSLRAIRKGGEIVEIIGTSVDITVRRNMELALMQSEEKYRLLTDQMLELVSSMDEDGQIG
;
A
#
# COMPACT_ATOMS: atom_id res chain seq x y z
N MET A 1 25.50 -8.10 22.71
CA MET A 1 25.72 -9.22 21.79
C MET A 1 24.49 -10.10 21.87
N SER A 2 23.65 -10.02 20.85
CA SER A 2 22.49 -10.89 20.67
C SER A 2 22.93 -12.26 20.13
N GLY A 3 22.01 -13.23 20.02
CA GLY A 3 22.32 -14.60 19.58
C GLY A 3 22.86 -14.75 18.15
N GLU A 4 22.96 -13.66 17.38
CA GLU A 4 23.43 -13.64 15.99
C GLU A 4 24.71 -12.80 15.79
N GLU A 5 25.31 -12.30 16.89
CA GLU A 5 26.51 -11.44 16.84
C GLU A 5 27.73 -12.16 17.41
N PHE A 6 28.82 -12.15 16.65
CA PHE A 6 30.11 -12.72 17.06
C PHE A 6 31.18 -11.62 17.07
N MET A 7 32.12 -11.72 18.01
CA MET A 7 33.25 -10.81 18.12
C MET A 7 34.54 -11.60 18.00
N LEU A 8 35.43 -11.15 17.11
CA LEU A 8 36.76 -11.72 16.94
C LEU A 8 37.81 -10.70 17.41
N LEU A 9 38.75 -11.17 18.22
CA LEU A 9 39.93 -10.41 18.61
C LEU A 9 41.15 -11.02 17.92
N LEU A 10 41.85 -10.22 17.12
CA LEU A 10 43.05 -10.64 16.41
C LEU A 10 44.28 -9.98 17.04
N PRO A 11 44.94 -10.62 18.02
CA PRO A 11 46.15 -10.07 18.62
C PRO A 11 47.34 -10.20 17.66
N LYS A 12 48.24 -9.20 17.69
CA LYS A 12 49.56 -9.24 17.01
C LYS A 12 49.48 -9.45 15.48
N LEU A 13 48.80 -8.53 14.81
CA LEU A 13 48.86 -8.43 13.35
C LEU A 13 50.16 -7.74 12.92
N ASN A 14 50.72 -8.14 11.78
CA ASN A 14 51.90 -7.47 11.20
C ASN A 14 51.47 -6.25 10.40
N GLU A 15 50.37 -6.37 9.64
CA GLU A 15 49.80 -5.30 8.82
C GLU A 15 48.26 -5.28 8.90
N ARG A 16 47.62 -4.14 8.61
CA ARG A 16 46.15 -4.03 8.62
C ARG A 16 45.48 -4.97 7.62
N ASP A 17 46.10 -5.16 6.47
CA ASP A 17 45.61 -6.05 5.41
C ASP A 17 45.53 -7.51 5.87
N ASP A 18 46.29 -7.91 6.90
CA ASP A 18 46.15 -9.23 7.51
C ASP A 18 44.74 -9.44 8.08
N ALA A 19 44.18 -8.43 8.74
CA ALA A 19 42.83 -8.50 9.32
C ALA A 19 41.76 -8.60 8.22
N VAL A 20 41.93 -7.86 7.13
CA VAL A 20 41.04 -7.88 5.97
C VAL A 20 41.05 -9.27 5.33
N ARG A 21 42.23 -9.82 5.06
CA ARG A 21 42.37 -11.18 4.53
C ARG A 21 41.73 -12.25 5.42
N ILE A 22 41.88 -12.11 6.74
CA ILE A 22 41.24 -13.04 7.69
C ILE A 22 39.71 -12.90 7.63
N ALA A 23 39.19 -11.68 7.57
CA ALA A 23 37.75 -11.42 7.47
C ALA A 23 37.15 -11.94 6.14
N GLU A 24 37.84 -11.75 5.02
CA GLU A 24 37.43 -12.28 3.71
C GLU A 24 37.38 -13.81 3.73
N ARG A 25 38.37 -14.48 4.33
CA ARG A 25 38.35 -15.94 4.51
C ARG A 25 37.19 -16.42 5.37
N ILE A 26 36.79 -15.64 6.38
CA ILE A 26 35.61 -15.95 7.19
C ILE A 26 34.35 -15.82 6.34
N LEU A 27 34.22 -14.76 5.53
CA LEU A 27 33.07 -14.61 4.63
C LEU A 27 32.98 -15.76 3.63
N GLU A 28 34.10 -16.15 3.02
CA GLU A 28 34.15 -17.26 2.08
C GLU A 28 33.71 -18.58 2.73
N ALA A 29 34.21 -18.87 3.93
CA ALA A 29 33.81 -20.05 4.69
C ALA A 29 32.30 -20.06 5.05
N LEU A 30 31.71 -18.89 5.28
CA LEU A 30 30.28 -18.73 5.59
C LEU A 30 29.38 -18.71 4.35
N SER A 31 29.95 -18.53 3.15
CA SER A 31 29.23 -18.59 1.88
C SER A 31 28.90 -20.02 1.44
N GLU A 32 29.65 -21.00 1.95
CA GLU A 32 29.39 -22.41 1.69
C GLU A 32 28.05 -22.85 2.32
N PRO A 33 27.22 -23.66 1.62
CA PRO A 33 25.95 -24.11 2.16
C PRO A 33 26.12 -24.97 3.41
N PHE A 34 25.41 -24.62 4.47
CA PHE A 34 25.30 -25.44 5.68
C PHE A 34 24.20 -26.48 5.47
N PHE A 35 24.51 -27.75 5.68
CA PHE A 35 23.53 -28.83 5.62
C PHE A 35 22.98 -29.12 7.02
N ILE A 36 21.73 -28.71 7.27
CA ILE A 36 21.00 -29.02 8.50
C ILE A 36 19.76 -29.81 8.11
N ASP A 37 19.57 -30.99 8.72
CA ASP A 37 18.45 -31.91 8.42
C ASP A 37 18.27 -32.23 6.92
N GLY A 38 19.37 -32.29 6.17
CA GLY A 38 19.37 -32.56 4.73
C GLY A 38 18.96 -31.38 3.85
N GLN A 39 18.73 -30.20 4.42
CA GLN A 39 18.48 -28.96 3.68
C GLN A 39 19.74 -28.10 3.61
N ALA A 40 20.01 -27.53 2.44
CA ALA A 40 21.12 -26.60 2.24
C ALA A 40 20.69 -25.17 2.59
N LEU A 41 21.27 -24.61 3.65
CA LEU A 41 21.05 -23.24 4.11
C LEU A 41 22.24 -22.37 3.70
N ARG A 42 21.97 -21.24 3.04
CA ARG A 42 22.98 -20.24 2.73
C ARG A 42 22.92 -19.12 3.75
N MET A 43 24.07 -18.77 4.31
CA MET A 43 24.19 -17.68 5.28
C MET A 43 24.99 -16.53 4.65
N SER A 44 24.69 -15.32 5.10
CA SER A 44 25.48 -14.13 4.77
C SER A 44 25.92 -13.48 6.07
N ALA A 45 27.21 -13.15 6.19
CA ALA A 45 27.74 -12.37 7.31
C ALA A 45 28.07 -10.95 6.88
N SER A 46 28.15 -10.02 7.83
CA SER A 46 28.64 -8.66 7.60
C SER A 46 29.69 -8.40 8.66
N ILE A 47 30.90 -8.00 8.26
CA ILE A 47 32.03 -7.86 9.18
C ILE A 47 32.47 -6.41 9.21
N GLY A 48 32.40 -5.80 10.39
CA GLY A 48 33.01 -4.51 10.67
C GLY A 48 34.24 -4.70 11.56
N MET A 49 35.31 -3.96 11.29
CA MET A 49 36.55 -4.04 12.09
C MET A 49 37.06 -2.66 12.51
N ALA A 50 37.77 -2.63 13.63
CA ALA A 50 38.47 -1.48 14.17
C ALA A 50 39.85 -1.93 14.71
N PHE A 51 40.84 -1.04 14.65
CA PHE A 51 42.24 -1.30 14.97
C PHE A 51 42.69 -0.56 16.22
N TYR A 52 43.41 -1.26 17.10
CA TYR A 52 44.11 -0.65 18.22
C TYR A 52 45.56 -0.35 17.83
N PRO A 53 46.12 0.83 18.18
CA PRO A 53 45.48 1.92 18.95
C PRO A 53 44.75 2.98 18.12
N GLU A 54 44.78 2.89 16.79
CA GLU A 54 44.41 4.02 15.91
C GLU A 54 42.93 4.37 15.93
N ASP A 55 42.06 3.36 16.01
CA ASP A 55 40.61 3.58 16.10
C ASP A 55 40.15 3.76 17.56
N GLY A 56 41.02 3.55 18.55
CA GLY A 56 40.69 3.79 19.95
C GLY A 56 41.61 3.04 20.90
N GLN A 57 41.82 3.62 22.09
CA GLN A 57 42.63 3.02 23.15
C GLN A 57 41.82 2.25 24.19
N GLU A 58 40.49 2.40 24.18
CA GLU A 58 39.56 1.71 25.07
C GLU A 58 38.73 0.68 24.31
N LEU A 59 38.48 -0.47 24.95
CA LEU A 59 37.69 -1.56 24.36
C LEU A 59 36.28 -1.11 23.96
N SER A 60 35.63 -0.29 24.78
CA SER A 60 34.30 0.28 24.52
C SER A 60 34.25 1.07 23.20
N ILE A 61 35.28 1.88 22.94
CA ILE A 61 35.42 2.72 21.73
C ILE A 61 35.64 1.84 20.50
N LEU A 62 36.56 0.88 20.59
CA LEU A 62 36.86 -0.05 19.51
C LEU A 62 35.62 -0.89 19.14
N MET A 63 34.88 -1.38 20.14
CA MET A 63 33.64 -2.12 19.93
C MET A 63 32.58 -1.26 19.22
N LYS A 64 32.39 0.00 19.66
CA LYS A 64 31.42 0.91 19.04
C LYS A 64 31.76 1.17 17.57
N LYS A 65 33.03 1.39 17.25
CA LYS A 65 33.50 1.66 15.88
C LYS A 65 33.41 0.42 14.98
N ALA A 66 33.84 -0.74 15.46
CA ALA A 66 33.69 -2.00 14.73
C ALA A 66 32.21 -2.29 14.43
N ASN A 67 31.32 -2.04 15.40
CA ASN A 67 29.88 -2.22 15.24
C ASN A 67 29.30 -1.22 14.21
N ARG A 68 29.71 0.06 14.26
CA ARG A 68 29.31 1.07 13.26
C ARG A 68 29.70 0.64 11.83
N SER A 69 30.93 0.18 11.64
CA SER A 69 31.39 -0.33 10.34
C SER A 69 30.59 -1.55 9.87
N MET A 70 30.25 -2.46 10.78
CA MET A 70 29.42 -3.64 10.48
C MET A 70 28.01 -3.22 10.03
N HIS A 71 27.39 -2.26 10.72
CA HIS A 71 26.09 -1.72 10.30
C HIS A 71 26.15 -1.02 8.94
N GLN A 72 27.25 -0.35 8.62
CA GLN A 72 27.45 0.26 7.31
C GLN A 72 27.50 -0.80 6.20
N VAL A 73 28.19 -1.92 6.42
CA VAL A 73 28.16 -3.08 5.51
C VAL A 73 26.74 -3.60 5.32
N LYS A 74 25.95 -3.67 6.40
CA LYS A 74 24.55 -4.10 6.32
C LYS A 74 23.69 -3.17 5.46
N LYS A 75 24.01 -1.87 5.40
CA LYS A 75 23.33 -0.87 4.56
C LYS A 75 23.75 -0.95 3.08
N GLU A 76 25.00 -1.30 2.79
CA GLU A 76 25.58 -1.23 1.45
C GLU A 76 25.49 -2.54 0.64
N GLY A 77 24.70 -3.52 1.09
CA GLY A 77 24.44 -4.75 0.33
C GLY A 77 24.72 -6.06 1.07
N ARG A 78 25.19 -6.01 2.34
CA ARG A 78 25.55 -7.20 3.16
C ARG A 78 26.65 -8.04 2.49
N HIS A 79 27.10 -9.11 3.15
CA HIS A 79 28.16 -10.00 2.65
C HIS A 79 29.45 -9.29 2.23
N ASN A 80 29.94 -8.39 3.10
CA ASN A 80 31.17 -7.66 2.84
C ASN A 80 31.96 -7.41 4.12
N VAL A 81 33.20 -6.96 3.97
CA VAL A 81 34.10 -6.56 5.04
C VAL A 81 34.28 -5.05 4.96
N ARG A 82 34.24 -4.37 6.10
CA ARG A 82 34.61 -2.96 6.15
C ARG A 82 35.50 -2.62 7.34
N VAL A 83 36.64 -2.04 7.00
CA VAL A 83 37.53 -1.35 7.95
C VAL A 83 36.85 -0.06 8.38
N PHE A 84 36.87 0.23 9.67
CA PHE A 84 36.56 1.57 10.14
C PHE A 84 37.53 2.55 9.48
N GLU A 85 37.01 3.35 8.57
CA GLU A 85 37.70 4.51 8.06
C GLU A 85 37.11 5.71 8.76
N GLU A 86 37.96 6.51 9.39
CA GLU A 86 37.60 7.86 9.80
C GLU A 86 37.50 8.69 8.52
N ARG A 87 36.43 8.48 7.75
CA ARG A 87 36.05 9.41 6.71
C ARG A 87 35.89 10.74 7.44
N GLN A 88 36.55 11.79 6.95
CA GLN A 88 36.13 13.17 7.18
C GLN A 88 34.73 13.36 6.58
N GLU A 89 33.73 12.62 7.07
CA GLU A 89 32.53 13.28 7.50
C GLU A 89 33.06 14.25 8.54
N ARG A 90 33.18 15.53 8.19
CA ARG A 90 32.91 16.54 9.21
C ARG A 90 31.62 16.07 9.83
N ASP A 91 31.73 15.53 11.03
CA ASP A 91 30.57 15.29 11.84
C ASP A 91 30.08 16.69 12.18
N ASP A 92 29.35 17.30 11.24
CA ASP A 92 28.63 18.56 11.44
C ASP A 92 27.47 18.33 12.42
N ARG A 93 27.33 17.10 12.97
CA ARG A 93 26.57 16.90 14.20
C ARG A 93 27.28 17.69 15.30
N PRO A 94 26.59 18.65 15.92
CA PRO A 94 27.15 19.36 17.05
C PRO A 94 27.54 18.36 18.15
N PRO A 95 28.43 18.72 19.09
CA PRO A 95 28.84 17.87 20.22
C PRO A 95 27.70 17.72 21.24
N ILE A 96 26.58 17.16 20.80
CA ILE A 96 25.45 16.75 21.61
C ILE A 96 25.71 15.29 21.95
N GLU A 97 26.42 15.07 23.04
CA GLU A 97 26.83 13.74 23.47
C GLU A 97 26.09 13.25 24.72
N ARG A 98 25.24 14.08 25.33
CA ARG A 98 24.67 13.78 26.65
C ARG A 98 23.16 13.64 26.63
N GLU A 99 22.69 12.54 27.22
CA GLU A 99 21.28 12.28 27.55
C GLU A 99 20.62 13.44 28.31
N ASN A 100 21.36 14.08 29.22
CA ASN A 100 20.87 15.23 29.98
C ASN A 100 20.50 16.44 29.11
N ASP A 101 21.14 16.60 27.95
CA ASP A 101 20.94 17.80 27.12
C ASP A 101 19.55 17.80 26.47
N LEU A 102 19.03 16.63 26.08
CA LEU A 102 17.71 16.51 25.44
C LEU A 102 16.55 16.67 26.44
N HIS A 103 16.64 16.07 27.62
CA HIS A 103 15.65 16.29 28.68
C HIS A 103 15.63 17.75 29.15
N HIS A 104 16.80 18.36 29.34
CA HIS A 104 16.87 19.79 29.67
C HIS A 104 16.34 20.66 28.53
N ALA A 105 16.63 20.33 27.27
CA ALA A 105 16.13 21.06 26.12
C ALA A 105 14.60 21.07 26.06
N LEU A 106 13.96 19.92 26.33
CA LEU A 106 12.50 19.83 26.38
C LEU A 106 11.93 20.66 27.54
N ALA A 107 12.49 20.53 28.74
CA ALA A 107 12.05 21.30 29.91
C ALA A 107 12.28 22.82 29.76
N ALA A 108 13.33 23.22 29.03
CA ALA A 108 13.69 24.60 28.76
C ALA A 108 12.96 25.20 27.53
N GLY A 109 12.05 24.45 26.88
CA GLY A 109 11.29 24.94 25.72
C GLY A 109 12.15 25.23 24.49
N GLN A 110 13.23 24.47 24.30
CA GLN A 110 14.17 24.68 23.19
C GLN A 110 13.74 23.99 21.89
N PHE A 111 12.77 23.09 21.93
CA PHE A 111 12.21 22.50 20.71
C PHE A 111 11.15 23.42 20.12
N VAL A 112 11.17 23.54 18.79
CA VAL A 112 10.19 24.30 18.01
C VAL A 112 9.76 23.49 16.78
N LEU A 113 8.54 23.73 16.31
CA LEU A 113 8.05 23.13 15.07
C LEU A 113 8.15 24.13 13.91
N HIS A 114 8.72 23.66 12.80
CA HIS A 114 8.61 24.31 11.51
C HIS A 114 7.64 23.52 10.64
N TYR A 115 6.90 24.21 9.79
CA TYR A 115 5.84 23.65 8.97
C TYR A 115 6.22 23.77 7.50
N GLN A 116 6.23 22.65 6.79
CA GLN A 116 6.44 22.63 5.35
C GLN A 116 5.12 22.34 4.63
N PRO A 117 4.70 23.18 3.66
CA PRO A 117 3.43 22.99 2.97
C PRO A 117 3.44 21.77 2.03
N GLN A 118 2.32 21.06 2.00
CA GLN A 118 1.99 19.96 1.10
C GLN A 118 0.90 20.40 0.14
N TYR A 119 1.06 20.07 -1.14
CA TYR A 119 0.15 20.51 -2.18
C TYR A 119 -0.46 19.33 -2.93
N ASP A 120 -1.73 19.49 -3.31
CA ASP A 120 -2.39 18.60 -4.27
C ASP A 120 -2.12 19.09 -5.69
N LEU A 121 -1.58 18.21 -6.54
CA LEU A 121 -1.13 18.55 -7.88
C LEU A 121 -2.27 18.71 -8.88
N ARG A 122 -3.46 18.18 -8.56
CA ARG A 122 -4.65 18.27 -9.40
C ARG A 122 -5.33 19.64 -9.25
N SER A 123 -5.65 20.00 -8.02
CA SER A 123 -6.31 21.24 -7.61
C SER A 123 -5.34 22.42 -7.51
N GLN A 124 -4.04 22.13 -7.41
CA GLN A 124 -2.97 23.10 -7.21
C GLN A 124 -3.16 23.96 -5.95
N GLN A 125 -3.79 23.35 -4.93
CA GLN A 125 -4.09 23.94 -3.64
C GLN A 125 -3.24 23.32 -2.53
N LEU A 126 -3.00 24.11 -1.50
CA LEU A 126 -2.46 23.65 -0.22
C LEU A 126 -3.45 22.67 0.43
N THR A 127 -2.99 21.48 0.78
CA THR A 127 -3.81 20.44 1.43
C THR A 127 -3.38 20.10 2.84
N GLY A 128 -2.11 20.32 3.16
CA GLY A 128 -1.54 19.99 4.45
C GLY A 128 -0.22 20.67 4.74
N THR A 129 0.32 20.36 5.90
CA THR A 129 1.69 20.70 6.28
C THR A 129 2.35 19.53 6.98
N GLU A 130 3.63 19.31 6.75
CA GLU A 130 4.45 18.46 7.61
C GLU A 130 5.05 19.31 8.76
N ALA A 131 4.87 18.84 10.00
CA ALA A 131 5.43 19.44 11.20
C ALA A 131 6.81 18.84 11.49
N LEU A 132 7.83 19.62 11.22
CA LEU A 132 9.23 19.25 11.29
C LEU A 132 9.87 19.85 12.54
N ILE A 133 10.21 19.00 13.50
CA ILE A 133 10.86 19.44 14.74
C ILE A 133 12.25 20.02 14.46
N ARG A 134 12.58 21.09 15.20
CA ARG A 134 13.88 21.73 15.23
C ARG A 134 14.28 21.95 16.68
N TRP A 135 15.58 21.87 16.96
CA TRP A 135 16.11 22.22 18.27
C TRP A 135 16.81 23.56 18.20
N ASN A 136 16.24 24.57 18.86
CA ASN A 136 16.82 25.89 19.00
C ASN A 136 17.80 25.90 20.19
N HIS A 137 19.01 25.42 19.96
CA HIS A 137 20.05 25.34 20.98
C HIS A 137 20.66 26.72 21.25
N PRO A 138 20.86 27.13 22.52
CA PRO A 138 21.38 28.46 22.86
C PRO A 138 22.70 28.83 22.18
N ASP A 139 23.66 27.89 22.14
CA ASP A 139 25.00 28.13 21.59
C ASP A 139 25.17 27.74 20.11
N LEU A 140 24.38 26.78 19.62
CA LEU A 140 24.56 26.14 18.31
C LEU A 140 23.51 26.59 17.28
N GLY A 141 22.51 27.37 17.72
CA GLY A 141 21.41 27.81 16.89
C GLY A 141 20.45 26.67 16.55
N LEU A 142 19.86 26.73 15.35
CA LEU A 142 18.80 25.82 14.95
C LEU A 142 19.36 24.51 14.39
N ILE A 143 19.20 23.42 15.14
CA ILE A 143 19.72 22.09 14.84
C ILE A 143 18.63 21.24 14.14
N PRO A 144 18.96 20.54 13.04
CA PRO A 144 18.01 19.70 12.32
C PRO A 144 17.75 18.36 13.04
N PRO A 145 16.60 17.71 12.76
CA PRO A 145 16.21 16.46 13.41
C PRO A 145 17.20 15.32 13.18
N SER A 146 17.82 15.23 12.01
CA SER A 146 18.83 14.20 11.69
C SER A 146 20.03 14.19 12.65
N SER A 147 20.31 15.31 13.32
CA SER A 147 21.42 15.41 14.27
C SER A 147 21.08 14.89 15.67
N PHE A 148 19.82 14.95 16.11
CA PHE A 148 19.44 14.63 17.50
C PHE A 148 18.39 13.53 17.66
N ILE A 149 17.58 13.23 16.64
CA ILE A 149 16.57 12.17 16.70
C ILE A 149 17.19 10.79 16.95
N PRO A 150 18.31 10.38 16.29
CA PRO A 150 18.94 9.10 16.60
C PRO A 150 19.37 8.97 18.07
N LEU A 151 19.89 10.07 18.65
CA LEU A 151 20.26 10.10 20.07
C LEU A 151 19.02 10.01 20.98
N ALA A 152 17.94 10.72 20.61
CA ALA A 152 16.68 10.67 21.34
C ALA A 152 16.03 9.28 21.30
N GLU A 153 16.20 8.56 20.19
CA GLU A 153 15.76 7.18 20.03
C GLU A 153 16.60 6.21 20.85
N GLU A 154 17.92 6.38 20.92
CA GLU A 154 18.81 5.53 21.72
C GLU A 154 18.49 5.64 23.22
N ASN A 155 18.37 6.87 23.74
CA ASN A 155 18.14 7.12 25.17
C ASN A 155 16.66 7.07 25.61
N GLY A 156 15.71 7.04 24.67
CA GLY A 156 14.27 6.94 24.97
C GLY A 156 13.55 8.28 25.20
N THR A 157 14.26 9.42 25.15
CA THR A 157 13.66 10.77 25.20
C THR A 157 12.72 11.06 24.02
N ILE A 158 12.84 10.29 22.93
CA ILE A 158 11.98 10.41 21.75
C ILE A 158 10.49 10.31 22.08
N ASN A 159 10.10 9.56 23.11
CA ASN A 159 8.71 9.41 23.53
C ASN A 159 8.13 10.73 24.08
N GLU A 160 8.90 11.43 24.92
CA GLU A 160 8.51 12.72 25.50
C GLU A 160 8.51 13.81 24.42
N ILE A 161 9.58 13.86 23.62
CA ILE A 161 9.75 14.83 22.52
C ILE A 161 8.61 14.70 21.51
N GLY A 162 8.26 13.49 21.09
CA GLY A 162 7.20 13.34 20.11
C GLY A 162 5.78 13.46 20.70
N THR A 163 5.59 13.20 22.00
CA THR A 163 4.33 13.57 22.68
C THR A 163 4.14 15.10 22.69
N TRP A 164 5.23 15.83 22.95
CA TRP A 164 5.24 17.29 22.84
C TRP A 164 4.99 17.75 21.40
N ALA A 165 5.67 17.15 20.41
CA ALA A 165 5.51 17.53 19.00
C ALA A 165 4.08 17.28 18.48
N LEU A 166 3.48 16.14 18.80
CA LEU A 166 2.07 15.84 18.48
C LEU A 166 1.13 16.90 19.05
N ARG A 167 1.32 17.26 20.32
CA ARG A 167 0.52 18.27 21.02
C ARG A 167 0.66 19.63 20.37
N GLU A 168 1.89 20.09 20.16
CA GLU A 168 2.18 21.41 19.58
C GLU A 168 1.64 21.52 18.15
N ALA A 169 1.81 20.46 17.34
CA ALA A 169 1.26 20.42 15.99
C ALA A 169 -0.27 20.51 15.97
N CYS A 170 -0.95 19.77 16.86
CA CYS A 170 -2.41 19.82 16.97
C CYS A 170 -2.90 21.18 17.45
N GLN A 171 -2.24 21.77 18.45
CA GLN A 171 -2.54 23.11 18.97
C GLN A 171 -2.36 24.18 17.89
N GLN A 172 -1.24 24.14 17.16
CA GLN A 172 -0.96 25.09 16.10
C GLN A 172 -1.98 24.99 14.96
N ASN A 173 -2.35 23.77 14.55
CA ASN A 173 -3.38 23.58 13.52
C ASN A 173 -4.74 24.10 13.97
N LYS A 174 -5.16 23.78 15.20
CA LYS A 174 -6.40 24.32 15.77
C LYS A 174 -6.36 25.85 15.85
N ALA A 175 -5.23 26.44 16.24
CA ALA A 175 -5.06 27.88 16.28
C ALA A 175 -5.22 28.52 14.89
N TRP A 176 -4.72 27.89 13.83
CA TRP A 176 -4.96 28.33 12.45
C TRP A 176 -6.45 28.29 12.10
N GLN A 177 -7.15 27.20 12.43
CA GLN A 177 -8.60 27.09 12.18
C GLN A 177 -9.39 28.16 12.94
N ASN A 178 -9.06 28.40 14.22
CA ASN A 178 -9.69 29.42 15.04
C ASN A 178 -9.41 30.85 14.53
N ALA A 179 -8.27 31.07 13.89
CA ALA A 179 -7.93 32.33 13.22
C ALA A 179 -8.60 32.49 11.84
N GLY A 180 -9.44 31.55 11.42
CA GLY A 180 -10.20 31.59 10.16
C GLY A 180 -9.42 31.15 8.93
N LEU A 181 -8.27 30.48 9.10
CA LEU A 181 -7.56 29.86 7.99
C LEU A 181 -8.32 28.60 7.53
N ALA A 182 -8.20 28.28 6.24
CA ALA A 182 -8.82 27.08 5.71
C ALA A 182 -8.25 25.83 6.41
N PRO A 183 -9.09 24.87 6.82
CA PRO A 183 -8.63 23.73 7.58
C PRO A 183 -7.84 22.77 6.66
N ILE A 184 -6.59 22.50 7.05
CA ILE A 184 -5.64 21.64 6.35
C ILE A 184 -5.14 20.55 7.31
N THR A 185 -4.57 19.47 6.78
CA THR A 185 -3.95 18.44 7.63
C THR A 185 -2.61 18.92 8.19
N VAL A 186 -2.24 18.46 9.39
CA VAL A 186 -0.88 18.54 9.93
C VAL A 186 -0.33 17.12 10.09
N ALA A 187 0.78 16.84 9.43
CA ALA A 187 1.46 15.57 9.48
C ALA A 187 2.58 15.61 10.51
N VAL A 188 2.67 14.58 11.36
CA VAL A 188 3.69 14.46 12.41
C VAL A 188 4.38 13.11 12.27
N ASN A 189 5.71 13.15 12.12
CA ASN A 189 6.56 11.97 12.11
C ASN A 189 6.56 11.24 13.46
N LEU A 190 6.37 9.92 13.44
CA LEU A 190 6.54 9.04 14.60
C LEU A 190 7.61 7.99 14.32
N SER A 191 8.56 7.86 15.25
CA SER A 191 9.54 6.78 15.17
C SER A 191 8.92 5.41 15.47
N ALA A 192 9.60 4.34 15.03
CA ALA A 192 9.20 2.97 15.38
C ALA A 192 9.16 2.76 16.90
N ARG A 193 10.10 3.34 17.66
CA ARG A 193 10.12 3.23 19.14
C ARG A 193 8.88 3.85 19.77
N GLN A 194 8.44 5.02 19.28
CA GLN A 194 7.22 5.66 19.75
C GLN A 194 5.96 4.90 19.31
N PHE A 195 5.97 4.35 18.11
CA PHE A 195 4.86 3.59 17.56
C PHE A 195 4.51 2.36 18.43
N TYR A 196 5.54 1.67 18.92
CA TYR A 196 5.38 0.51 19.80
C TYR A 196 5.28 0.84 21.29
N GLN A 197 5.29 2.12 21.67
CA GLN A 197 5.18 2.48 23.08
C GLN A 197 3.79 2.11 23.63
N PRO A 198 3.70 1.52 24.84
CA PRO A 198 2.42 1.28 25.48
C PRO A 198 1.66 2.60 25.66
N GLY A 199 0.39 2.62 25.25
CA GLY A 199 -0.47 3.79 25.47
C GLY A 199 -0.46 4.84 24.36
N LEU A 200 0.23 4.63 23.22
CA LEU A 200 0.27 5.61 22.12
C LEU A 200 -1.13 6.09 21.71
N VAL A 201 -2.07 5.17 21.50
CA VAL A 201 -3.43 5.49 21.06
C VAL A 201 -4.14 6.37 22.09
N GLN A 202 -3.96 6.10 23.38
CA GLN A 202 -4.51 6.90 24.47
C GLN A 202 -3.86 8.28 24.53
N ILE A 203 -2.56 8.38 24.27
CA ILE A 203 -1.84 9.67 24.18
C ILE A 203 -2.42 10.51 23.04
N VAL A 204 -2.59 9.92 21.85
CA VAL A 204 -3.15 10.61 20.68
C VAL A 204 -4.60 11.03 20.94
N SER A 205 -5.45 10.15 21.48
CA SER A 205 -6.85 10.47 21.83
C SER A 205 -6.91 11.65 22.79
N ARG A 206 -6.13 11.61 23.87
CA ARG A 206 -6.08 12.68 24.86
C ARG A 206 -5.60 14.01 24.26
N ILE A 207 -4.59 13.99 23.40
CA ILE A 207 -4.10 15.21 22.73
C ILE A 207 -5.20 15.79 21.83
N LEU A 208 -5.90 14.96 21.04
CA LEU A 208 -6.98 15.42 20.18
C LEU A 208 -8.14 16.03 21.00
N GLU A 209 -8.48 15.42 22.14
CA GLU A 209 -9.46 15.96 23.10
C GLU A 209 -9.02 17.29 23.70
N GLU A 210 -7.79 17.38 24.20
CA GLU A 210 -7.23 18.58 24.86
C GLU A 210 -7.04 19.75 23.88
N THR A 211 -6.78 19.47 22.61
CA THR A 211 -6.58 20.49 21.56
C THR A 211 -7.85 20.78 20.78
N GLU A 212 -8.90 19.99 20.98
CA GLU A 212 -10.15 20.04 20.21
C GLU A 212 -9.95 19.99 18.69
N LEU A 213 -8.84 19.41 18.23
CA LEU A 213 -8.59 19.19 16.81
C LEU A 213 -9.37 17.97 16.35
N GLU A 214 -10.15 18.12 15.29
CA GLU A 214 -10.85 16.98 14.73
C GLU A 214 -9.84 15.96 14.15
N PRO A 215 -9.96 14.65 14.48
CA PRO A 215 -8.94 13.65 14.15
C PRO A 215 -8.52 13.60 12.68
N ARG A 216 -9.44 13.89 11.74
CA ARG A 216 -9.17 13.88 10.29
C ARG A 216 -8.11 14.89 9.82
N TYR A 217 -7.77 15.88 10.66
CA TYR A 217 -6.74 16.89 10.39
C TYR A 217 -5.38 16.52 10.98
N LEU A 218 -5.27 15.46 11.77
CA LEU A 218 -4.00 14.91 12.18
C LEU A 218 -3.62 13.76 11.25
N GLU A 219 -2.44 13.84 10.67
CA GLU A 219 -1.79 12.76 9.94
C GLU A 219 -0.56 12.30 10.72
N VAL A 220 -0.42 10.98 10.85
CA VAL A 220 0.74 10.35 11.48
C VAL A 220 1.57 9.72 10.37
N GLU A 221 2.83 10.13 10.29
CA GLU A 221 3.79 9.60 9.30
C GLU A 221 4.68 8.55 9.98
N LEU A 222 4.79 7.38 9.34
CA LEU A 222 5.51 6.23 9.87
C LEU A 222 6.47 5.70 8.81
N THR A 223 7.70 5.35 9.19
CA THR A 223 8.63 4.72 8.24
C THR A 223 8.27 3.25 7.98
N GLU A 224 8.76 2.69 6.88
CA GLU A 224 8.58 1.26 6.55
C GLU A 224 9.04 0.29 7.65
N SER A 225 9.96 0.74 8.51
CA SER A 225 10.54 -0.08 9.59
C SER A 225 9.49 -0.63 10.57
N ILE A 226 8.33 0.01 10.71
CA ILE A 226 7.24 -0.52 11.54
C ILE A 226 6.72 -1.87 11.01
N MET A 227 6.93 -2.19 9.73
CA MET A 227 6.43 -3.44 9.14
C MET A 227 7.21 -4.68 9.57
N ILE A 228 8.32 -4.54 10.29
CA ILE A 228 9.10 -5.66 10.81
C ILE A 228 8.23 -6.52 11.75
N GLU A 229 7.40 -5.89 12.60
CA GLU A 229 6.46 -6.55 13.50
C GLU A 229 5.00 -6.37 13.02
N ALA A 230 4.74 -6.81 11.78
CA ALA A 230 3.54 -6.45 11.04
C ALA A 230 2.20 -6.76 11.76
N GLU A 231 2.11 -7.85 12.53
CA GLU A 231 0.89 -8.21 13.27
C GLU A 231 0.59 -7.22 14.39
N GLN A 232 1.61 -6.84 15.17
CA GLN A 232 1.49 -5.86 16.23
C GLN A 232 1.20 -4.47 15.64
N ALA A 233 1.89 -4.10 14.57
CA ALA A 233 1.63 -2.85 13.86
C ALA A 233 0.18 -2.74 13.40
N LEU A 234 -0.39 -3.81 12.82
CA LEU A 234 -1.76 -3.81 12.35
C LEU A 234 -2.79 -3.49 13.45
N ILE A 235 -2.55 -3.95 14.69
CA ILE A 235 -3.41 -3.66 15.84
C ILE A 235 -3.38 -2.16 16.16
N VAL A 236 -2.19 -1.59 16.28
CA VAL A 236 -2.00 -0.17 16.61
C VAL A 236 -2.55 0.73 15.50
N LEU A 237 -2.26 0.40 14.23
CA LEU A 237 -2.77 1.14 13.07
C LEU A 237 -4.30 1.16 13.04
N ARG A 238 -4.96 0.02 13.26
CA ARG A 238 -6.43 -0.04 13.31
C ARG A 238 -7.00 0.80 14.45
N ALA A 239 -6.34 0.80 15.61
CA ALA A 239 -6.76 1.60 16.75
C ALA A 239 -6.61 3.11 16.48
N LEU A 240 -5.50 3.54 15.87
CA LEU A 240 -5.33 4.92 15.40
C LEU A 240 -6.39 5.29 14.37
N LYS A 241 -6.62 4.46 13.36
CA LYS A 241 -7.68 4.70 12.36
C LYS A 241 -9.08 4.78 12.96
N ALA A 242 -9.35 4.02 14.03
CA ALA A 242 -10.63 4.10 14.74
C ALA A 242 -10.84 5.45 15.45
N LEU A 243 -9.76 6.18 15.80
CA LEU A 243 -9.86 7.57 16.26
C LEU A 243 -10.22 8.53 15.12
N GLY A 244 -9.98 8.15 13.86
CA GLY A 244 -10.20 8.98 12.68
C GLY A 244 -8.97 9.74 12.19
N VAL A 245 -7.78 9.46 12.73
CA VAL A 245 -6.53 10.05 12.21
C VAL A 245 -6.17 9.48 10.84
N ARG A 246 -5.43 10.26 10.06
CA ARG A 246 -4.81 9.79 8.82
C ARG A 246 -3.47 9.14 9.11
N ILE A 247 -3.09 8.17 8.30
CA ILE A 247 -1.81 7.49 8.40
C ILE A 247 -1.13 7.48 7.05
N SER A 248 0.12 7.94 7.03
CA SER A 248 0.98 7.87 5.86
C SER A 248 2.22 7.05 6.14
N LEU A 249 2.73 6.43 5.08
CA LEU A 249 3.98 5.68 5.11
C LEU A 249 5.07 6.52 4.46
N ASP A 250 6.11 6.80 5.23
CA ASP A 250 7.23 7.65 4.87
C ASP A 250 8.45 6.88 4.38
N ASP A 251 9.35 7.58 3.69
CA ASP A 251 10.58 7.05 3.08
C ASP A 251 10.32 5.81 2.17
N PHE A 252 9.19 5.80 1.46
CA PHE A 252 8.77 4.60 0.74
C PHE A 252 9.71 4.27 -0.43
N GLY A 253 10.19 3.03 -0.49
CA GLY A 253 11.11 2.50 -1.50
C GLY A 253 12.56 2.33 -1.05
N VAL A 254 12.94 2.88 0.12
CA VAL A 254 14.30 2.76 0.67
C VAL A 254 14.46 1.49 1.54
N GLY A 255 13.35 0.92 2.01
CA GLY A 255 13.28 -0.23 2.91
C GLY A 255 12.78 -1.53 2.26
N PHE A 256 12.64 -2.57 3.10
CA PHE A 256 12.02 -3.84 2.70
C PHE A 256 10.52 -3.82 3.00
N SER A 257 9.71 -3.33 2.08
CA SER A 257 8.26 -3.44 2.18
C SER A 257 7.76 -4.78 1.64
N SER A 258 7.02 -5.52 2.46
CA SER A 258 6.21 -6.62 1.95
C SER A 258 4.90 -6.07 1.38
N LEU A 259 4.74 -6.11 0.06
CA LEU A 259 3.50 -5.77 -0.63
C LEU A 259 2.27 -6.48 -0.02
N SER A 260 2.47 -7.67 0.53
CA SER A 260 1.42 -8.45 1.18
C SER A 260 0.87 -7.79 2.46
N TYR A 261 1.71 -7.10 3.23
CA TYR A 261 1.31 -6.36 4.42
C TYR A 261 0.79 -4.97 4.08
N LEU A 262 1.40 -4.31 3.09
CA LEU A 262 0.94 -3.00 2.60
C LEU A 262 -0.55 -3.04 2.22
N ARG A 263 -1.00 -4.10 1.55
CA ARG A 263 -2.42 -4.32 1.21
C ARG A 263 -3.34 -4.48 2.42
N LYS A 264 -2.85 -4.97 3.56
CA LYS A 264 -3.64 -5.20 4.78
C LYS A 264 -3.68 -4.00 5.71
N PHE A 265 -2.70 -3.11 5.59
CA PHE A 265 -2.52 -2.00 6.51
C PHE A 265 -3.51 -0.89 6.19
N PRO A 266 -4.19 -0.32 7.20
CA PRO A 266 -5.19 0.72 6.97
C PRO A 266 -4.51 2.09 6.85
N ILE A 267 -3.65 2.24 5.84
CA ILE A 267 -2.95 3.49 5.50
C ILE A 267 -3.74 4.29 4.45
N ASP A 268 -3.50 5.60 4.39
CA ASP A 268 -4.18 6.52 3.48
C ASP A 268 -3.26 7.07 2.39
N LYS A 269 -1.96 7.17 2.67
CA LYS A 269 -0.99 7.86 1.82
C LYS A 269 0.39 7.17 1.82
N LEU A 270 1.04 7.14 0.66
CA LEU A 270 2.46 6.80 0.50
C LEU A 270 3.26 8.07 0.19
N LYS A 271 4.41 8.24 0.84
CA LYS A 271 5.35 9.33 0.58
C LYS A 271 6.56 8.78 -0.15
N ILE A 272 6.83 9.28 -1.36
CA ILE A 272 7.99 8.88 -2.17
C ILE A 272 9.21 9.61 -1.61
N ASP A 273 10.20 8.85 -1.17
CA ASP A 273 11.43 9.41 -0.60
C ASP A 273 12.14 10.35 -1.59
N LYS A 274 12.69 11.43 -1.03
CA LYS A 274 13.41 12.45 -1.82
C LYS A 274 14.57 11.89 -2.65
N SER A 275 15.21 10.80 -2.23
CA SER A 275 16.34 10.22 -2.97
C SER A 275 15.95 9.78 -4.38
N PHE A 276 14.72 9.30 -4.57
CA PHE A 276 14.18 8.96 -5.90
C PHE A 276 13.72 10.19 -6.69
N ILE A 277 13.46 11.31 -6.03
CA ILE A 277 13.00 12.55 -6.67
C ILE A 277 14.19 13.40 -7.13
N GLN A 278 15.30 13.40 -6.38
CA GLN A 278 16.47 14.23 -6.63
C GLN A 278 17.04 14.08 -8.04
N GLU A 279 17.21 12.84 -8.53
CA GLU A 279 17.75 12.57 -9.88
C GLU A 279 16.64 12.36 -10.93
N CYS A 280 15.36 12.41 -10.54
CA CYS A 280 14.23 12.33 -11.45
C CYS A 280 14.01 13.68 -12.17
N PRO A 281 13.71 13.72 -13.48
CA PRO A 281 13.49 12.60 -14.40
C PRO A 281 14.73 12.18 -15.20
N VAL A 282 15.92 12.68 -14.86
CA VAL A 282 17.14 12.47 -15.64
C VAL A 282 17.63 11.02 -15.54
N ASP A 283 17.62 10.45 -14.33
CA ASP A 283 17.93 9.05 -14.11
C ASP A 283 16.71 8.17 -14.44
N VAL A 284 16.94 7.21 -15.34
CA VAL A 284 15.89 6.32 -15.86
C VAL A 284 15.43 5.32 -14.79
N ASN A 285 16.32 4.91 -13.88
CA ASN A 285 16.01 3.95 -12.83
C ASN A 285 15.10 4.62 -11.78
N ASP A 286 15.49 5.80 -11.29
CA ASP A 286 14.70 6.56 -10.33
C ASP A 286 13.36 6.97 -10.92
N ALA A 287 13.32 7.44 -12.17
CA ALA A 287 12.07 7.71 -12.87
C ALA A 287 11.17 6.45 -12.97
N THR A 288 11.75 5.26 -13.15
CA THR A 288 10.99 3.99 -13.19
C THR A 288 10.45 3.62 -11.82
N ILE A 289 11.24 3.81 -10.76
CA ILE A 289 10.84 3.57 -9.37
C ILE A 289 9.67 4.49 -9.00
N VAL A 290 9.79 5.80 -9.25
CA VAL A 290 8.73 6.79 -8.97
C VAL A 290 7.42 6.41 -9.67
N LYS A 291 7.47 6.05 -10.96
CA LYS A 291 6.27 5.59 -11.71
C LYS A 291 5.64 4.34 -11.10
N THR A 292 6.48 3.40 -10.68
CA THR A 292 6.03 2.13 -10.09
C THR A 292 5.33 2.39 -8.75
N ILE A 293 5.89 3.27 -7.92
CA ILE A 293 5.31 3.64 -6.63
C ILE A 293 3.96 4.33 -6.84
N ILE A 294 3.86 5.29 -7.77
CA ILE A 294 2.60 5.98 -8.08
C ILE A 294 1.52 4.98 -8.52
N SER A 295 1.83 4.15 -9.52
CA SER A 295 0.90 3.15 -10.04
C SER A 295 0.43 2.17 -8.95
N MET A 296 1.37 1.72 -8.10
CA MET A 296 1.04 0.85 -6.99
C MET A 296 0.14 1.51 -5.96
N ALA A 297 0.42 2.76 -5.57
CA ALA A 297 -0.41 3.51 -4.63
C ALA A 297 -1.86 3.55 -5.11
N HIS A 298 -2.07 3.94 -6.38
CA HIS A 298 -3.40 4.01 -6.98
C HIS A 298 -4.10 2.65 -7.05
N ASN A 299 -3.40 1.59 -7.43
CA ASN A 299 -3.95 0.23 -7.45
C ASN A 299 -4.34 -0.28 -6.05
N LEU A 300 -3.68 0.23 -5.00
CA LEU A 300 -4.03 -0.03 -3.61
C LEU A 300 -5.05 0.97 -3.04
N LYS A 301 -5.54 1.91 -3.86
CA LYS A 301 -6.45 3.00 -3.47
C LYS A 301 -5.88 3.92 -2.40
N LEU A 302 -4.56 4.12 -2.44
CA LEU A 302 -3.81 5.03 -1.59
C LEU A 302 -3.50 6.32 -2.36
N SER A 303 -3.45 7.44 -1.64
CA SER A 303 -2.88 8.67 -2.19
C SER A 303 -1.35 8.60 -2.22
N VAL A 304 -0.70 9.31 -3.12
CA VAL A 304 0.77 9.38 -3.21
C VAL A 304 1.26 10.82 -3.24
N ILE A 305 2.25 11.13 -2.41
CA ILE A 305 2.94 12.43 -2.39
C ILE A 305 4.43 12.25 -2.66
N ALA A 306 5.00 13.08 -3.52
CA ALA A 306 6.43 13.12 -3.75
C ALA A 306 7.12 14.14 -2.85
N GLU A 307 8.21 13.72 -2.20
CA GLU A 307 9.00 14.59 -1.34
C GLU A 307 10.24 15.15 -2.01
N GLY A 308 10.73 16.29 -1.51
CA GLY A 308 11.99 16.85 -2.01
C GLY A 308 11.92 17.39 -3.44
N VAL A 309 10.75 17.86 -3.89
CA VAL A 309 10.64 18.54 -5.18
C VAL A 309 11.35 19.90 -5.12
N GLU A 310 12.38 20.06 -5.94
CA GLU A 310 13.25 21.24 -5.98
C GLU A 310 13.10 22.05 -7.27
N ASP A 311 12.70 21.42 -8.39
CA ASP A 311 12.59 22.08 -9.68
C ASP A 311 11.32 21.75 -10.49
N LYS A 312 11.17 22.48 -11.61
CA LYS A 312 9.99 22.40 -12.48
C LYS A 312 9.94 21.13 -13.31
N ASP A 313 11.07 20.54 -13.66
CA ASP A 313 11.12 19.33 -14.48
C ASP A 313 10.65 18.12 -13.65
N GLN A 314 11.07 18.04 -12.38
CA GLN A 314 10.54 17.10 -11.38
C GLN A 314 9.02 17.24 -11.24
N LEU A 315 8.53 18.46 -10.98
CA LEU A 315 7.09 18.71 -10.84
C LEU A 315 6.30 18.33 -12.11
N THR A 316 6.84 18.69 -13.26
CA THR A 316 6.23 18.38 -14.56
C THR A 316 6.15 16.87 -14.76
N PHE A 317 7.23 16.14 -14.43
CA PHE A 317 7.23 14.68 -14.48
C PHE A 317 6.17 14.06 -13.57
N LEU A 318 6.04 14.53 -12.33
CA LEU A 318 5.06 14.04 -11.37
C LEU A 318 3.62 14.27 -11.84
N ILE A 319 3.32 15.44 -12.40
CA ILE A 319 2.00 15.75 -12.99
C ILE A 319 1.70 14.83 -14.18
N HIS A 320 2.67 14.58 -15.06
CA HIS A 320 2.49 13.71 -16.22
C HIS A 320 2.21 12.25 -15.85
N HIS A 321 2.69 11.82 -14.69
CA HIS A 321 2.46 10.48 -14.15
C HIS A 321 1.36 10.45 -13.09
N VAL A 322 0.58 11.53 -12.98
CA VAL A 322 -0.64 11.57 -12.17
C VAL A 322 -0.37 11.38 -10.67
N CYS A 323 0.78 11.87 -10.17
CA CYS A 323 1.06 11.88 -8.73
C CYS A 323 0.09 12.84 -8.00
N ASP A 324 -0.49 12.41 -6.87
CA ASP A 324 -1.57 13.18 -6.21
C ASP A 324 -1.06 14.46 -5.56
N GLY A 325 0.10 14.39 -4.90
CA GLY A 325 0.66 15.52 -4.16
C GLY A 325 2.16 15.71 -4.34
N ALA A 326 2.63 16.88 -3.95
CA ALA A 326 4.06 17.17 -3.83
C ALA A 326 4.39 18.06 -2.64
N GLN A 327 5.60 17.89 -2.14
CA GLN A 327 6.24 18.71 -1.12
C GLN A 327 7.71 18.92 -1.48
N GLY A 328 8.25 20.11 -1.19
CA GLY A 328 9.66 20.38 -1.45
C GLY A 328 10.01 21.87 -1.49
N PHE A 329 11.30 22.15 -1.67
CA PHE A 329 11.83 23.52 -1.65
C PHE A 329 11.42 24.35 -2.86
N MET A 330 10.98 23.71 -3.96
CA MET A 330 10.35 24.39 -5.08
C MET A 330 9.14 25.24 -4.62
N PHE A 331 8.40 24.75 -3.63
CA PHE A 331 7.22 25.44 -3.12
C PHE A 331 7.55 26.35 -1.93
N HIS A 332 8.13 25.76 -0.87
CA HIS A 332 8.56 26.50 0.30
C HIS A 332 9.46 25.64 1.20
N LYS A 333 10.42 26.27 1.88
CA LYS A 333 11.18 25.64 2.97
C LYS A 333 10.34 25.54 4.25
N PRO A 334 10.67 24.65 5.20
CA PRO A 334 10.00 24.60 6.50
C PRO A 334 10.10 25.93 7.26
N ILE A 335 8.98 26.49 7.70
CA ILE A 335 8.93 27.80 8.40
C ILE A 335 8.21 27.76 9.74
N PRO A 336 8.52 28.68 10.68
CA PRO A 336 7.79 28.80 11.94
C PRO A 336 6.29 29.01 11.75
N GLY A 337 5.48 28.55 12.71
CA GLY A 337 4.02 28.63 12.65
C GLY A 337 3.46 30.04 12.46
N HIS A 338 4.07 31.07 13.09
CA HIS A 338 3.66 32.47 12.90
C HIS A 338 3.88 32.96 11.46
N ALA A 339 5.05 32.65 10.88
CA ALA A 339 5.39 33.00 9.50
C ALA A 339 4.49 32.26 8.50
N PHE A 340 4.09 31.02 8.82
CA PHE A 340 3.13 30.27 8.03
C PHE A 340 1.75 30.96 8.02
N THR A 341 1.27 31.42 9.18
CA THR A 341 0.00 32.17 9.29
C THR A 341 0.02 33.42 8.42
N GLU A 342 1.10 34.21 8.47
CA GLU A 342 1.24 35.45 7.69
C GLU A 342 1.25 35.18 6.18
N LYS A 343 1.94 34.09 5.77
CA LYS A 343 2.09 33.69 4.37
C LYS A 343 0.94 32.83 3.86
N PHE A 344 -0.04 32.47 4.68
CA PHE A 344 -1.06 31.47 4.31
C PHE A 344 -1.77 31.78 2.99
N ARG A 345 -2.12 33.06 2.74
CA ARG A 345 -2.74 33.48 1.47
C ARG A 345 -1.83 33.30 0.26
N GLU A 346 -0.52 33.52 0.43
CA GLU A 346 0.47 33.26 -0.60
C GLU A 346 0.63 31.75 -0.84
N LEU A 347 0.59 30.97 0.24
CA LEU A 347 0.74 29.52 0.23
C LEU A 347 -0.51 28.78 -0.28
N GLN A 348 -1.70 29.37 -0.27
CA GLN A 348 -2.94 28.67 -0.63
C GLN A 348 -2.91 28.04 -2.03
N SER A 349 -2.32 28.73 -3.01
CA SER A 349 -2.21 28.21 -4.37
C SER A 349 -0.83 28.45 -4.98
N PHE A 350 -0.28 27.43 -5.62
CA PHE A 350 0.99 27.53 -6.35
C PHE A 350 0.79 27.57 -7.88
N GLY A 351 -0.35 27.08 -8.36
CA GLY A 351 -0.69 26.96 -9.78
C GLY A 351 -0.43 28.20 -10.63
N PRO A 352 -1.05 29.35 -10.26
CA PRO A 352 -0.84 30.62 -10.97
C PRO A 352 0.63 31.09 -10.96
N ARG A 353 1.40 30.75 -9.91
CA ARG A 353 2.80 31.16 -9.76
C ARG A 353 3.73 30.38 -10.69
N LEU A 354 3.42 29.12 -10.97
CA LEU A 354 4.28 28.24 -11.79
C LEU A 354 3.92 28.19 -13.28
N GLY A 355 2.84 28.89 -13.69
CA GLY A 355 2.41 28.94 -15.09
C GLY A 355 1.94 27.60 -15.63
N LEU A 356 1.43 26.72 -14.76
CA LEU A 356 0.88 25.41 -15.12
C LEU A 356 -0.52 25.61 -15.72
N SER A 357 -0.60 25.98 -17.01
CA SER A 357 -1.87 26.18 -17.71
C SER A 357 -2.68 24.87 -17.76
N GLY A 358 -3.89 24.90 -17.19
CA GLY A 358 -4.70 23.75 -16.79
C GLY A 358 -5.43 22.96 -17.90
N LEU A 359 -4.79 22.67 -19.04
CA LEU A 359 -5.38 21.78 -20.05
C LEU A 359 -4.74 20.39 -20.07
N THR A 360 -3.41 20.29 -19.97
CA THR A 360 -2.71 18.98 -20.03
C THR A 360 -2.91 18.18 -18.75
N ALA A 361 -2.74 18.81 -17.58
CA ALA A 361 -2.95 18.16 -16.28
C ALA A 361 -4.40 17.69 -16.14
N ASN A 362 -5.38 18.56 -16.43
CA ASN A 362 -6.80 18.21 -16.32
C ASN A 362 -7.20 17.04 -17.21
N ARG A 363 -6.64 16.93 -18.41
CA ARG A 363 -6.89 15.78 -19.29
C ARG A 363 -6.34 14.49 -18.70
N LEU A 364 -5.10 14.48 -18.21
CA LEU A 364 -4.48 13.29 -17.61
C LEU A 364 -5.25 12.82 -16.37
N TRP A 365 -5.62 13.75 -15.48
CA TRP A 365 -6.45 13.46 -14.32
C TRP A 365 -7.86 12.97 -14.68
N LEU A 366 -8.42 13.44 -15.80
CA LEU A 366 -9.71 12.95 -16.31
C LEU A 366 -9.60 11.52 -16.87
N GLU A 367 -8.56 11.25 -17.66
CA GLU A 367 -8.28 9.91 -18.20
C GLU A 367 -8.04 8.90 -17.07
N GLU A 368 -7.31 9.30 -16.03
CA GLU A 368 -7.08 8.47 -14.84
C GLU A 368 -8.35 8.28 -14.01
N GLY A 369 -9.14 9.34 -13.79
CA GLY A 369 -10.44 9.22 -13.12
C GLY A 369 -11.38 8.25 -13.83
N LEU A 370 -11.43 8.30 -15.17
CA LEU A 370 -12.20 7.35 -15.98
C LEU A 370 -11.65 5.91 -15.86
N ARG A 371 -10.33 5.73 -15.75
CA ARG A 371 -9.71 4.41 -15.50
C ARG A 371 -10.16 3.85 -14.15
N MET A 372 -10.05 4.64 -13.07
CA MET A 372 -10.46 4.24 -11.72
C MET A 372 -11.96 3.92 -11.63
N ASP A 373 -12.81 4.74 -12.25
CA ASP A 373 -14.27 4.49 -12.31
C ASP A 373 -14.57 3.17 -13.05
N ARG A 374 -13.84 2.90 -14.13
CA ARG A 374 -13.98 1.64 -14.89
C ARG A 374 -13.57 0.43 -14.05
N GLU A 375 -12.48 0.53 -13.29
CA GLU A 375 -12.03 -0.54 -12.39
C GLU A 375 -13.01 -0.75 -11.22
N ALA A 376 -13.53 0.33 -10.63
CA ALA A 376 -14.55 0.23 -9.59
C ALA A 376 -15.82 -0.47 -10.10
N LEU A 377 -16.26 -0.14 -11.32
CA LEU A 377 -17.38 -0.82 -11.98
C LEU A 377 -17.08 -2.31 -12.22
N GLN A 378 -15.87 -2.65 -12.67
CA GLN A 378 -15.45 -4.04 -12.84
C GLN A 378 -15.48 -4.81 -11.51
N GLU A 379 -15.00 -4.22 -10.42
CA GLU A 379 -15.04 -4.86 -9.10
C GLU A 379 -16.48 -5.05 -8.59
N ILE A 380 -17.37 -4.08 -8.82
CA ILE A 380 -18.82 -4.23 -8.51
C ILE A 380 -19.41 -5.41 -9.30
N ILE A 381 -19.10 -5.50 -10.60
CA ILE A 381 -19.52 -6.63 -11.45
C ILE A 381 -18.92 -7.94 -10.92
N ARG A 382 -17.70 -7.92 -10.41
CA ARG A 382 -17.04 -9.12 -9.85
C ARG A 382 -17.71 -9.59 -8.56
N LEU A 383 -18.16 -8.67 -7.71
CA LEU A 383 -18.81 -8.95 -6.43
C LEU A 383 -20.27 -9.42 -6.53
N GLN A 384 -20.91 -9.25 -7.69
CA GLN A 384 -22.27 -9.77 -7.90
C GLN A 384 -22.29 -11.31 -7.81
N GLU A 385 -23.37 -11.89 -7.31
CA GLU A 385 -23.50 -13.36 -7.13
C GLU A 385 -23.60 -14.14 -8.46
N GLY A 386 -23.86 -13.46 -9.57
CA GLY A 386 -23.93 -14.01 -10.93
C GLY A 386 -22.65 -13.83 -11.75
N PHE A 387 -22.81 -13.91 -13.08
CA PHE A 387 -21.82 -13.39 -14.03
C PHE A 387 -22.51 -12.63 -15.16
N ILE A 388 -21.83 -11.62 -15.69
CA ILE A 388 -22.27 -10.81 -16.82
C ILE A 388 -21.29 -11.03 -17.97
N PHE A 389 -21.81 -11.09 -19.19
CA PHE A 389 -20.99 -11.13 -20.38
C PHE A 389 -21.56 -10.22 -21.48
N LYS A 390 -20.70 -9.83 -22.42
CA LYS A 390 -21.08 -9.14 -23.65
C LYS A 390 -20.65 -9.96 -24.85
N VAL A 391 -21.46 -9.96 -25.89
CA VAL A 391 -21.12 -10.53 -27.19
C VAL A 391 -21.37 -9.50 -28.26
N ALA A 392 -20.41 -9.35 -29.15
CA ALA A 392 -20.52 -8.51 -30.33
C ALA A 392 -20.35 -9.36 -31.59
N GLU A 393 -21.05 -9.01 -32.66
CA GLU A 393 -20.80 -9.58 -33.97
C GLU A 393 -19.64 -8.85 -34.66
N ARG A 394 -18.61 -9.60 -35.05
CA ARG A 394 -17.42 -9.09 -35.76
C ARG A 394 -17.09 -10.04 -36.89
N ASP A 395 -17.08 -9.53 -38.13
CA ASP A 395 -16.81 -10.32 -39.34
C ASP A 395 -17.68 -11.60 -39.45
N GLY A 396 -18.95 -11.51 -39.06
CA GLY A 396 -19.90 -12.63 -39.04
C GLY A 396 -19.68 -13.66 -37.92
N LYS A 397 -18.77 -13.38 -36.97
CA LYS A 397 -18.50 -14.20 -35.79
C LYS A 397 -19.03 -13.54 -34.53
N LEU A 398 -19.54 -14.36 -33.61
CA LEU A 398 -20.05 -13.92 -32.31
C LEU A 398 -18.93 -14.02 -31.27
N ILE A 399 -18.31 -12.88 -30.96
CA ILE A 399 -17.15 -12.80 -30.08
C ILE A 399 -17.57 -12.26 -28.70
N HIS A 400 -17.17 -12.96 -27.63
CA HIS A 400 -17.38 -12.45 -26.28
C HIS A 400 -16.41 -11.28 -26.04
N THR A 401 -16.92 -10.07 -25.85
CA THR A 401 -16.12 -8.85 -25.66
C THR A 401 -15.94 -8.49 -24.18
N PHE A 402 -16.70 -9.12 -23.30
CA PHE A 402 -16.63 -9.00 -21.85
C PHE A 402 -17.19 -10.26 -21.21
N CYS A 403 -16.61 -10.71 -20.10
CA CYS A 403 -17.17 -11.78 -19.26
C CYS A 403 -16.56 -11.68 -17.87
N ASP A 404 -17.37 -11.44 -16.83
CA ASP A 404 -16.89 -11.36 -15.45
C ASP A 404 -18.02 -11.61 -14.43
N GLY A 405 -17.65 -12.01 -13.22
CA GLY A 405 -18.55 -12.22 -12.08
C GLY A 405 -18.23 -13.48 -11.28
N LYS A 406 -18.62 -13.50 -10.01
CA LYS A 406 -18.30 -14.57 -9.04
C LYS A 406 -18.72 -15.96 -9.50
N LEU A 407 -19.87 -16.07 -10.18
CA LEU A 407 -20.37 -17.35 -10.68
C LEU A 407 -19.46 -17.95 -11.77
N LEU A 408 -18.78 -17.11 -12.55
CA LEU A 408 -17.83 -17.54 -13.58
C LEU A 408 -16.69 -18.36 -12.97
N PHE A 409 -16.08 -17.82 -11.92
CA PHE A 409 -14.98 -18.46 -11.19
C PHE A 409 -15.45 -19.74 -10.50
N ARG A 410 -16.66 -19.78 -9.95
CA ARG A 410 -17.25 -21.00 -9.36
C ARG A 410 -17.44 -22.12 -10.38
N MET A 411 -17.70 -21.77 -11.65
CA MET A 411 -17.76 -22.73 -12.76
C MET A 411 -16.38 -23.13 -13.29
N GLY A 412 -15.28 -22.63 -12.69
CA GLY A 412 -13.91 -22.97 -13.09
C GLY A 412 -13.40 -22.24 -14.33
N LEU A 413 -14.03 -21.11 -14.70
CA LEU A 413 -13.61 -20.26 -15.82
C LEU A 413 -13.05 -18.93 -15.32
N VAL A 414 -12.12 -18.35 -16.07
CA VAL A 414 -11.62 -16.99 -15.87
C VAL A 414 -11.88 -16.13 -17.12
N PRO A 415 -12.02 -14.79 -16.98
CA PRO A 415 -12.31 -13.89 -18.11
C PRO A 415 -11.40 -14.09 -19.32
N GLU A 416 -10.10 -14.32 -19.11
CA GLU A 416 -9.07 -14.47 -20.14
C GLU A 416 -9.29 -15.71 -21.03
N GLN A 417 -10.04 -16.70 -20.53
CA GLN A 417 -10.40 -17.88 -21.32
C GLN A 417 -11.53 -17.61 -22.30
N ILE A 418 -12.31 -16.54 -22.11
CA ILE A 418 -13.56 -16.26 -22.82
C ILE A 418 -13.47 -15.00 -23.66
N VAL A 419 -12.92 -13.92 -23.09
CA VAL A 419 -12.84 -12.61 -23.75
C VAL A 419 -11.98 -12.73 -25.01
N GLY A 420 -12.53 -12.29 -26.14
CA GLY A 420 -11.93 -12.38 -27.46
C GLY A 420 -12.27 -13.67 -28.23
N LYS A 421 -13.06 -14.58 -27.68
CA LYS A 421 -13.34 -15.91 -28.28
C LYS A 421 -14.82 -16.15 -28.61
N GLU A 422 -15.05 -17.06 -29.55
CA GLU A 422 -16.34 -17.66 -29.86
C GLU A 422 -16.75 -18.70 -28.81
N ALA A 423 -18.06 -18.94 -28.64
CA ALA A 423 -18.59 -19.89 -27.66
C ALA A 423 -17.99 -21.31 -27.80
N LYS A 424 -17.73 -21.73 -29.04
CA LYS A 424 -17.18 -23.07 -29.37
C LYS A 424 -15.72 -23.28 -28.94
N GLU A 425 -15.00 -22.21 -28.60
CA GLU A 425 -13.58 -22.30 -28.21
C GLU A 425 -13.40 -22.62 -26.71
N PHE A 426 -14.44 -22.45 -25.91
CA PHE A 426 -14.39 -22.68 -24.45
C PHE A 426 -15.58 -23.50 -23.92
N LEU A 427 -16.48 -23.96 -24.79
CA LEU A 427 -17.61 -24.85 -24.46
C LEU A 427 -17.63 -26.04 -25.40
N THR A 428 -18.42 -27.07 -25.04
CA THR A 428 -18.72 -28.16 -25.97
C THR A 428 -19.42 -27.62 -27.23
N LEU A 429 -19.23 -28.29 -28.37
CA LEU A 429 -19.88 -27.91 -29.63
C LEU A 429 -21.42 -27.88 -29.52
N ALA A 430 -22.00 -28.76 -28.70
CA ALA A 430 -23.43 -28.79 -28.47
C ALA A 430 -23.91 -27.56 -27.68
N ASP A 431 -23.19 -27.19 -26.61
CA ASP A 431 -23.52 -26.01 -25.79
C ASP A 431 -23.30 -24.70 -26.55
N ALA A 432 -22.20 -24.62 -27.29
CA ALA A 432 -21.88 -23.46 -28.13
C ALA A 432 -23.01 -23.19 -29.13
N ARG A 433 -23.48 -24.23 -29.86
CA ARG A 433 -24.59 -24.10 -30.81
C ARG A 433 -25.88 -23.64 -30.15
N ARG A 434 -26.22 -24.16 -28.97
CA ARG A 434 -27.42 -23.75 -28.22
C ARG A 434 -27.35 -22.28 -27.81
N LYS A 435 -26.21 -21.83 -27.29
CA LYS A 435 -25.99 -20.43 -26.90
C LYS A 435 -26.00 -19.49 -28.09
N GLU A 436 -25.29 -19.83 -29.17
CA GLU A 436 -25.24 -19.02 -30.40
C GLU A 436 -26.64 -18.81 -31.01
N ALA A 437 -27.51 -19.82 -30.97
CA ALA A 437 -28.90 -19.67 -31.41
C ALA A 437 -29.65 -18.62 -30.59
N CYS A 438 -29.45 -18.60 -29.27
CA CYS A 438 -30.02 -17.57 -28.39
C CYS A 438 -29.41 -16.20 -28.65
N TYR A 439 -28.09 -16.12 -28.89
CA TYR A 439 -27.42 -14.85 -29.19
C TYR A 439 -27.95 -14.23 -30.48
N ARG A 440 -28.14 -15.03 -31.54
CA ARG A 440 -28.72 -14.53 -32.80
C ARG A 440 -30.14 -14.03 -32.64
N ARG A 441 -30.98 -14.73 -31.87
CA ARG A 441 -32.34 -14.28 -31.53
C ARG A 441 -32.34 -12.92 -30.83
N ALA A 442 -31.46 -12.75 -29.85
CA ALA A 442 -31.32 -11.48 -29.15
C ALA A 442 -30.81 -10.36 -30.09
N LEU A 443 -29.85 -10.65 -30.97
CA LEU A 443 -29.35 -9.71 -31.98
C LEU A 443 -30.40 -9.33 -33.03
N GLN A 444 -31.39 -10.20 -33.29
CA GLN A 444 -32.54 -9.91 -34.15
C GLN A 444 -33.61 -9.04 -33.46
N GLY A 445 -33.40 -8.68 -32.18
CA GLY A 445 -34.26 -7.76 -31.45
C GLY A 445 -35.37 -8.41 -30.63
N GLU A 446 -35.31 -9.71 -30.38
CA GLU A 446 -36.26 -10.39 -29.50
C GLU A 446 -36.09 -9.91 -28.04
N GLU A 447 -37.16 -9.42 -27.41
CA GLU A 447 -37.10 -8.69 -26.13
C GLU A 447 -36.93 -9.59 -24.88
N MET A 448 -37.16 -10.90 -24.99
CA MET A 448 -37.08 -11.86 -23.88
C MET A 448 -36.39 -13.17 -24.27
N VAL A 449 -35.10 -13.09 -24.56
CA VAL A 449 -34.29 -14.30 -24.80
C VAL A 449 -33.63 -14.74 -23.51
N SER A 450 -33.99 -15.93 -23.02
CA SER A 450 -33.32 -16.58 -21.89
C SER A 450 -33.04 -18.04 -22.19
N TYR A 451 -32.00 -18.58 -21.58
CA TYR A 451 -31.68 -20.01 -21.64
C TYR A 451 -31.10 -20.51 -20.33
N GLU A 452 -31.25 -21.79 -20.08
CA GLU A 452 -30.63 -22.49 -18.97
C GLU A 452 -29.53 -23.40 -19.48
N SER A 453 -28.45 -23.49 -18.72
CA SER A 453 -27.30 -24.34 -19.06
C SER A 453 -26.64 -24.80 -17.78
N GLU A 454 -25.89 -25.88 -17.90
CA GLU A 454 -25.09 -26.46 -16.84
C GLU A 454 -23.62 -26.41 -17.28
N LEU A 455 -22.75 -26.09 -16.33
CA LEU A 455 -21.31 -26.18 -16.53
C LEU A 455 -20.65 -26.56 -15.21
N ASN A 456 -19.87 -27.64 -15.23
CA ASN A 456 -19.10 -28.13 -14.07
C ASN A 456 -19.94 -28.31 -12.79
N GLY A 457 -21.15 -28.85 -12.93
CA GLY A 457 -22.08 -29.13 -11.84
C GLY A 457 -22.92 -27.94 -11.39
N ILE A 458 -22.80 -26.78 -12.03
CA ILE A 458 -23.54 -25.57 -11.69
C ILE A 458 -24.57 -25.28 -12.78
N TYR A 459 -25.84 -25.21 -12.39
CA TYR A 459 -26.92 -24.77 -13.27
C TYR A 459 -27.08 -23.26 -13.18
N TYR A 460 -27.19 -22.60 -14.32
CA TYR A 460 -27.43 -21.16 -14.38
C TYR A 460 -28.51 -20.80 -15.41
N LEU A 461 -29.24 -19.74 -15.11
CA LEU A 461 -30.20 -19.11 -16.02
C LEU A 461 -29.56 -17.82 -16.56
N THR A 462 -29.43 -17.72 -17.87
CA THR A 462 -28.97 -16.52 -18.56
C THR A 462 -30.16 -15.79 -19.17
N SER A 463 -30.25 -14.48 -18.91
CA SER A 463 -31.14 -13.56 -19.63
C SER A 463 -30.31 -12.67 -20.54
N LEU A 464 -30.71 -12.54 -21.82
CA LEU A 464 -30.04 -11.74 -22.82
C LEU A 464 -30.84 -10.47 -23.11
N ARG A 465 -30.13 -9.35 -23.29
CA ARG A 465 -30.68 -8.09 -23.78
C ARG A 465 -29.80 -7.51 -24.87
N ALA A 466 -30.41 -7.05 -25.95
CA ALA A 466 -29.73 -6.29 -26.99
C ALA A 466 -29.38 -4.87 -26.50
N ILE A 467 -28.17 -4.43 -26.78
CA ILE A 467 -27.75 -3.03 -26.64
C ILE A 467 -27.94 -2.35 -27.99
N ARG A 468 -28.68 -1.23 -27.98
CA ARG A 468 -28.89 -0.40 -29.16
C ARG A 468 -28.08 0.88 -29.09
N LYS A 469 -27.44 1.27 -30.19
CA LYS A 469 -26.76 2.57 -30.34
C LYS A 469 -27.23 3.22 -31.63
N GLY A 470 -27.88 4.38 -31.55
CA GLY A 470 -28.44 5.05 -32.73
C GLY A 470 -29.61 4.30 -33.41
N GLY A 471 -30.29 3.40 -32.70
CA GLY A 471 -31.40 2.59 -33.22
C GLY A 471 -31.00 1.19 -33.71
N GLU A 472 -29.73 1.00 -34.06
CA GLU A 472 -29.16 -0.29 -34.46
C GLU A 472 -28.69 -1.11 -33.27
N ILE A 473 -28.87 -2.42 -33.33
CA ILE A 473 -28.35 -3.36 -32.33
C ILE A 473 -26.86 -3.54 -32.59
N VAL A 474 -26.05 -3.20 -31.59
CA VAL A 474 -24.58 -3.25 -31.71
C VAL A 474 -23.98 -4.45 -30.96
N GLU A 475 -24.59 -4.84 -29.83
CA GLU A 475 -24.06 -5.88 -28.95
C GLU A 475 -25.22 -6.55 -28.18
N ILE A 476 -24.95 -7.68 -27.52
CA ILE A 476 -25.83 -8.26 -26.50
C ILE A 476 -25.13 -8.27 -25.14
N ILE A 477 -25.90 -8.04 -24.07
CA ILE A 477 -25.52 -8.31 -22.68
C ILE A 477 -26.26 -9.55 -22.21
N GLY A 478 -25.53 -10.50 -21.64
CA GLY A 478 -26.09 -11.60 -20.88
C GLY A 478 -25.85 -11.43 -19.40
N THR A 479 -26.89 -11.64 -18.60
CA THR A 479 -26.79 -11.74 -17.14
C THR A 479 -27.18 -13.14 -16.72
N SER A 480 -26.31 -13.78 -15.95
CA SER A 480 -26.48 -15.17 -15.53
C SER A 480 -26.56 -15.28 -14.02
N VAL A 481 -27.53 -16.05 -13.53
CA VAL A 481 -27.75 -16.31 -12.10
C VAL A 481 -27.70 -17.80 -11.82
N ASP A 482 -27.20 -18.18 -10.65
CA ASP A 482 -27.15 -19.57 -10.20
C ASP A 482 -28.56 -20.06 -9.87
N ILE A 483 -28.98 -21.16 -10.51
CA ILE A 483 -30.27 -21.82 -10.31
C ILE A 483 -30.08 -23.27 -9.85
N THR A 484 -28.89 -23.64 -9.40
CA THR A 484 -28.54 -25.02 -9.00
C THR A 484 -29.49 -25.56 -7.94
N VAL A 485 -29.81 -24.77 -6.92
CA VAL A 485 -30.78 -25.16 -5.87
C VAL A 485 -32.15 -25.45 -6.47
N ARG A 486 -32.65 -24.54 -7.33
CA ARG A 486 -33.95 -24.71 -8.00
C ARG A 486 -33.97 -25.97 -8.86
N ARG A 487 -32.91 -26.21 -9.64
CA ARG A 487 -32.82 -27.39 -10.52
C ARG A 487 -32.72 -28.70 -9.75
N ASN A 488 -31.98 -28.74 -8.65
CA ASN A 488 -31.91 -29.91 -7.79
C ASN A 488 -33.28 -30.24 -7.15
N MET A 489 -34.04 -29.21 -6.74
CA MET A 489 -35.40 -29.39 -6.22
C MET A 489 -36.37 -29.94 -7.28
N GLU A 490 -36.33 -29.41 -8.51
CA GLU A 490 -37.16 -29.90 -9.61
C GLU A 490 -36.87 -31.37 -9.95
N LEU A 491 -35.59 -31.74 -10.01
CA LEU A 491 -35.18 -33.13 -10.26
C LEU A 491 -35.63 -34.07 -9.13
N ALA A 492 -35.50 -33.64 -7.88
CA ALA A 492 -35.96 -34.42 -6.73
C ALA A 492 -37.49 -34.61 -6.74
N LEU A 493 -38.24 -33.58 -7.13
CA LEU A 493 -39.69 -33.66 -7.28
C LEU A 493 -40.08 -34.64 -8.38
N MET A 494 -39.47 -34.54 -9.57
CA MET A 494 -39.73 -35.47 -10.67
C MET A 494 -39.45 -36.93 -10.29
N GLN A 495 -38.34 -37.19 -9.59
CA GLN A 495 -38.03 -38.53 -9.08
C GLN A 495 -39.07 -39.03 -8.07
N SER A 496 -39.56 -38.14 -7.19
CA SER A 496 -40.62 -38.49 -6.24
C SER A 496 -41.93 -38.80 -6.96
N GLU A 497 -42.33 -37.98 -7.93
CA GLU A 497 -43.56 -38.18 -8.71
C GLU A 497 -43.51 -39.49 -9.50
N GLU A 498 -42.39 -39.79 -10.14
CA GLU A 498 -42.19 -41.05 -10.86
C GLU A 498 -42.27 -42.26 -9.93
N LYS A 499 -41.69 -42.15 -8.72
CA LYS A 499 -41.80 -43.19 -7.68
C LYS A 499 -43.26 -43.40 -7.23
N TYR A 500 -44.03 -42.33 -7.03
CA TYR A 500 -45.44 -42.43 -6.66
C TYR A 500 -46.30 -42.98 -7.80
N ARG A 501 -46.02 -42.60 -9.05
CA ARG A 501 -46.70 -43.15 -10.24
C ARG A 501 -46.52 -44.66 -10.33
N LEU A 502 -45.28 -45.13 -10.19
CA LEU A 502 -44.97 -46.56 -10.23
C LEU A 502 -45.68 -47.37 -9.12
N LEU A 503 -45.76 -46.81 -7.91
CA LEU A 503 -46.48 -47.42 -6.79
C LEU A 503 -48.01 -47.47 -7.03
N THR A 504 -48.56 -46.44 -7.67
CA THR A 504 -50.00 -46.36 -7.96
C THR A 504 -50.39 -47.34 -9.06
N ASP A 505 -49.58 -47.45 -10.12
CA ASP A 505 -49.77 -48.44 -11.18
C ASP A 505 -49.71 -49.88 -10.63
N GLN A 506 -48.77 -50.17 -9.73
CA GLN A 506 -48.69 -51.48 -9.04
C GLN A 506 -49.87 -51.75 -8.09
N MET A 507 -50.42 -50.72 -7.44
CA MET A 507 -51.58 -50.89 -6.56
C MET A 507 -52.88 -51.15 -7.33
N LEU A 508 -53.04 -50.61 -8.53
CA LEU A 508 -54.21 -50.86 -9.39
C LEU A 508 -54.27 -52.32 -9.90
N GLU A 509 -53.13 -53.00 -10.04
CA GLU A 509 -53.08 -54.43 -10.38
C GLU A 509 -53.48 -55.36 -9.22
N LEU A 510 -53.58 -54.85 -7.99
CA LEU A 510 -53.87 -55.61 -6.78
C LEU A 510 -55.32 -55.49 -6.27
N VAL A 511 -56.18 -54.72 -6.96
CA VAL A 511 -57.60 -54.62 -6.61
C VAL A 511 -58.35 -55.77 -7.28
N SER A 512 -58.37 -56.92 -6.63
CA SER A 512 -59.29 -58.00 -6.98
C SER A 512 -60.58 -57.87 -6.18
N SER A 513 -61.73 -57.88 -6.87
CA SER A 513 -63.02 -57.79 -6.21
C SER A 513 -63.40 -59.15 -5.64
N MET A 514 -63.62 -59.20 -4.34
CA MET A 514 -64.04 -60.40 -3.62
C MET A 514 -65.57 -60.43 -3.57
N ASP A 515 -66.19 -61.53 -4.00
CA ASP A 515 -67.64 -61.71 -3.90
C ASP A 515 -68.09 -62.09 -2.47
N GLU A 516 -69.40 -62.09 -2.21
CA GLU A 516 -69.96 -62.35 -0.86
C GLU A 516 -69.68 -63.77 -0.34
N ASP A 517 -69.26 -64.69 -1.20
CA ASP A 517 -68.84 -66.05 -0.85
C ASP A 517 -67.31 -66.18 -0.68
N GLY A 518 -66.58 -65.07 -0.77
CA GLY A 518 -65.15 -65.00 -0.46
C GLY A 518 -64.23 -65.47 -1.58
N GLN A 519 -64.68 -65.52 -2.83
CA GLN A 519 -63.82 -65.79 -3.98
C GLN A 519 -63.31 -64.48 -4.60
N ILE A 520 -62.00 -64.45 -4.88
CA ILE A 520 -61.29 -63.32 -5.45
C ILE A 520 -61.29 -63.46 -6.99
N GLY A 521 -61.93 -62.53 -7.70
CA GLY A 521 -61.92 -62.44 -9.17
C GLY A 521 -60.76 -61.64 -9.73
#